data_AF-A0A847TMM9-F1
#
_entry.id   AF-A0A847TMM9-F1
#
_cell.length_a   1.000
_cell.length_b   1.000
_cell.length_c   1.000
_cell.angle_alpha   90.00
_cell.angle_beta   90.00
_cell.angle_gamma   90.00
#
_symmetry.space_group_name_H-M   'P 1'
#
loop_
_entity.id
_entity.type
_entity.pdbx_description
1 polymer ?
#
loop_
_entity_poly.entity_id
_entity_poly.type
_entity_poly.pdbx_seq_one_letter_code
_entity_poly.pdbx_strand_id
1 'polypeptide(L)' 'MKRLCAWLLIGCVHCKPVNVYICDSKYATRYHYNVNCRGLSNCKHQIISIPLEKAMATRTLCKWEQ' A
#
# COMPACT_ATOMS: atom_id res chain seq x y z
N MET A 1 -8.02 21.18 19.50
CA MET A 1 -8.94 22.20 18.94
C MET A 1 -10.23 21.51 18.53
N LYS A 2 -11.28 21.77 19.30
CA LYS A 2 -12.54 21.05 19.38
C LYS A 2 -13.39 21.37 18.15
N ARG A 3 -13.60 20.42 17.23
CA ARG A 3 -14.57 20.59 16.14
C ARG A 3 -15.95 20.20 16.68
N LEU A 4 -16.81 21.19 16.87
CA LEU A 4 -18.25 20.95 17.04
C LEU A 4 -18.76 20.37 15.71
N CYS A 5 -19.00 19.07 15.68
CA CYS A 5 -19.66 18.39 14.58
C CYS A 5 -21.17 18.61 14.74
N ALA A 6 -21.72 19.53 13.94
CA ALA A 6 -23.16 19.62 13.72
C ALA A 6 -23.63 18.31 13.06
N TRP A 7 -24.51 17.59 13.77
CA TRP A 7 -25.26 16.46 13.25
C TRP A 7 -26.21 16.94 12.15
N LEU A 8 -26.06 16.44 10.93
CA LEU A 8 -27.13 16.02 9.99
C LEU A 8 -26.47 15.52 8.69
N LEU A 9 -26.57 14.20 8.47
CA LEU A 9 -26.43 13.51 7.17
C LEU A 9 -25.10 13.59 6.40
N ILE A 10 -23.97 13.29 7.03
CA ILE A 10 -22.76 12.90 6.28
C ILE A 10 -22.23 11.62 6.90
N GLY A 11 -22.61 10.47 6.31
CA GLY A 11 -21.96 9.21 6.61
C GLY A 11 -20.48 9.35 6.32
N CYS A 12 -19.63 9.26 7.35
CA CYS A 12 -18.19 9.25 7.19
C CYS A 12 -17.82 8.02 6.33
N VAL A 13 -17.52 8.22 5.05
CA VAL A 13 -16.94 7.19 4.18
C VAL A 13 -15.54 6.92 4.73
N HIS A 14 -15.43 5.91 5.59
CA HIS A 14 -14.16 5.43 6.10
C HIS A 14 -13.46 4.70 4.97
N CYS A 15 -12.61 5.40 4.21
CA CYS A 15 -11.73 4.76 3.24
C CYS A 15 -10.71 3.93 4.02
N LYS A 16 -10.86 2.60 4.02
CA LYS A 16 -9.85 1.72 4.61
C LYS A 16 -8.58 1.84 3.78
N PRO A 17 -7.41 2.09 4.40
CA PRO A 17 -6.17 2.13 3.66
C PRO A 17 -5.93 0.75 3.03
N VAL A 18 -5.79 0.73 1.70
CA VAL A 18 -5.39 -0.47 0.96
C VAL A 18 -3.93 -0.72 1.28
N ASN A 19 -3.61 -1.92 1.73
CA ASN A 19 -2.23 -2.32 1.95
C ASN A 19 -1.72 -3.14 0.76
N VAL A 20 -0.43 -2.99 0.48
CA VAL A 20 0.32 -3.70 -0.55
C VAL A 20 1.61 -4.25 0.03
N TYR A 21 2.24 -5.15 -0.70
CA TYR A 21 3.48 -5.81 -0.30
C TYR A 21 4.67 -5.20 -1.03
N ILE A 22 5.78 -5.04 -0.30
CA ILE A 22 7.07 -4.61 -0.86
C ILE A 22 8.18 -5.55 -0.37
N CYS A 23 9.23 -5.69 -1.17
CA CYS A 23 10.50 -6.23 -0.70
C CYS A 23 11.26 -5.13 0.05
N ASP A 24 11.64 -5.36 1.31
CA ASP A 24 12.36 -4.38 2.16
C ASP A 24 13.86 -4.29 1.80
N SER A 25 14.15 -4.25 0.50
CA SER A 25 15.47 -3.93 -0.02
C SER A 25 15.50 -2.46 -0.40
N LYS A 26 16.60 -1.77 -0.10
CA LYS A 26 16.85 -0.38 -0.52
C LYS A 26 16.72 -0.19 -2.05
N TYR A 27 16.94 -1.26 -2.83
CA TYR A 27 16.91 -1.23 -4.29
C TYR A 27 15.58 -1.72 -4.88
N ALA A 28 14.59 -2.09 -4.07
CA ALA A 28 13.30 -2.54 -4.56
C ALA A 28 12.48 -1.36 -5.12
N THR A 29 12.18 -1.40 -6.41
CA THR A 29 11.50 -0.30 -7.14
C THR A 29 10.01 -0.55 -7.36
N ARG A 30 9.49 -1.72 -6.95
CA ARG A 30 8.11 -2.16 -7.24
C ARG A 30 7.34 -2.51 -5.98
N TYR A 31 6.02 -2.27 -6.00
CA TYR A 31 5.08 -2.79 -5.01
C TYR A 31 4.13 -3.81 -5.66
N HIS A 32 3.49 -4.63 -4.82
CA HIS A 32 2.72 -5.79 -5.22
C HIS A 32 1.39 -5.86 -4.47
N TYR A 33 0.30 -6.20 -5.16
CA TYR A 33 -1.00 -6.45 -4.50
C TYR A 33 -1.05 -7.85 -3.89
N ASN A 34 -0.34 -8.80 -4.48
CA ASN A 34 -0.27 -10.18 -4.03
C ASN A 34 1.11 -10.50 -3.43
N VAL A 35 1.13 -11.04 -2.21
CA VAL A 35 2.36 -11.50 -1.53
C VAL A 35 3.08 -12.62 -2.30
N ASN A 36 2.34 -13.39 -3.09
CA ASN A 36 2.87 -14.48 -3.93
C ASN A 36 3.16 -14.03 -5.37
N CYS A 37 3.22 -12.73 -5.65
CA CYS A 37 3.53 -12.23 -6.98
C CYS A 37 4.87 -12.79 -7.48
N ARG A 38 4.93 -13.20 -8.75
CA ARG A 38 6.17 -13.68 -9.40
C ARG A 38 7.33 -12.68 -9.24
N GLY A 39 7.03 -11.38 -9.20
CA GLY A 39 8.06 -10.34 -8.99
C GLY A 39 8.73 -10.38 -7.61
N LEU A 40 8.09 -11.01 -6.61
CA LEU A 40 8.64 -11.18 -5.26
C LEU A 40 9.48 -12.44 -5.08
N SER A 41 9.45 -13.38 -6.03
CA SER A 41 10.12 -14.69 -5.89
C SER A 41 11.64 -14.59 -5.66
N ASN A 42 12.25 -13.50 -6.13
CA ASN A 42 13.70 -13.26 -6.03
C ASN A 42 14.06 -12.34 -4.84
N CYS A 43 13.08 -11.89 -4.05
CA CYS A 43 13.35 -11.06 -2.88
C CYS A 43 14.10 -11.89 -1.82
N LYS A 44 15.32 -11.47 -1.49
CA LYS A 44 16.13 -12.07 -0.42
C LYS A 44 15.97 -11.38 0.94
N HIS A 45 15.14 -10.34 0.98
CA HIS A 45 14.87 -9.54 2.17
C HIS A 45 13.45 -9.86 2.68
N GLN A 46 13.06 -9.24 3.78
CA GLN A 46 11.69 -9.39 4.28
C GLN A 46 10.68 -8.80 3.29
N ILE A 47 9.56 -9.48 3.11
CA ILE A 47 8.38 -8.90 2.45
C ILE A 47 7.50 -8.28 3.53
N ILE A 48 7.24 -6.98 3.43
CA ILE A 48 6.44 -6.23 4.40
C ILE A 48 5.19 -5.64 3.75
N SER A 49 4.13 -5.49 4.55
CA SER A 49 2.88 -4.87 4.13
C SER A 49 2.84 -3.40 4.53
N ILE A 50 2.59 -2.51 3.58
CA ILE A 50 2.51 -1.06 3.80
C ILE A 50 1.29 -0.46 3.08
N PRO A 51 0.79 0.72 3.50
CA PRO A 51 -0.26 1.43 2.78
C PRO A 51 0.14 1.73 1.32
N LEU A 52 -0.80 1.55 0.39
CA LEU A 52 -0.63 1.79 -1.04
C LEU A 52 -0.12 3.20 -1.33
N GLU A 53 -0.67 4.20 -0.63
CA GLU A 53 -0.25 5.60 -0.76
C GLU A 53 1.26 5.78 -0.50
N LYS A 54 1.80 5.13 0.55
CA LYS A 54 3.23 5.16 0.86
C LYS A 54 4.06 4.41 -0.18
N ALA A 55 3.53 3.32 -0.73
CA ALA A 55 4.20 2.55 -1.76
C ALA A 55 4.31 3.35 -3.07
N MET A 56 3.21 3.97 -3.52
CA MET A 56 3.14 4.75 -4.76
C MET A 56 4.01 6.00 -4.75
N ALA A 57 4.30 6.57 -3.58
CA ALA A 57 5.18 7.72 -3.45
C ALA A 57 6.65 7.42 -3.84
N THR A 58 7.07 6.15 -3.79
CA THR A 58 8.48 5.76 -3.98
C THR A 58 8.69 4.62 -4.97
N ARG A 59 7.64 3.89 -5.31
CA ARG A 59 7.69 2.66 -6.11
C ARG A 59 6.55 2.62 -7.11
N THR A 60 6.69 1.77 -8.11
CA THR A 60 5.69 1.59 -9.18
C THR A 60 5.08 0.20 -9.12
N LEU A 61 3.89 0.00 -9.69
CA LEU A 61 3.25 -1.33 -9.72
C LEU A 61 4.14 -2.35 -10.46
N CYS A 62 4.16 -3.58 -9.98
CA CYS A 62 4.81 -4.69 -10.66
C CYS A 62 4.17 -4.98 -12.02
N LYS A 63 4.98 -5.20 -13.06
CA LYS A 63 4.50 -5.48 -14.42
C LYS A 63 3.66 -6.77 -14.52
N TRP A 64 3.84 -7.70 -13.60
CA TRP A 64 3.08 -8.96 -13.55
C TRP A 64 1.64 -8.79 -13.01
N GLU A 65 1.33 -7.62 -12.46
CA GLU A 65 0.05 -7.31 -11.80
C GLU A 65 -0.69 -6.15 -12.50
N GLN A 66 -0.32 -5.86 -13.75
CA GLN A 66 -0.95 -4.84 -14.60
C GLN A 66 -2.30 -5.27 -15.15
#